data_AF-A0A9D6WD99-F1
#
_entry.id   AF-A0A9D6WD99-F1
#
_cell.length_a   1.000
_cell.length_b   1.000
_cell.length_c   1.000
_cell.angle_alpha   90.00
_cell.angle_beta   90.00
_cell.angle_gamma   90.00
#
_symmetry.space_group_name_H-M   'P 1'
#
loop_
_entity.id
_entity.type
_entity.pdbx_description
1 polymer ?
#
loop_
_entity_poly.entity_id
_entity_poly.type
_entity_poly.pdbx_seq_one_letter_code
_entity_poly.pdbx_strand_id
1 'polypeptide(L)'
;MGKKLTGVQLNQSHTDTDEFITRTHVLPLLTDKAMRERLIAEHRNNPIGKPGLAGAAAVQHSPELQRVLDKLRRAPQAGKYVTIVVTPHADYRIGIVSGVRGKPVRVLAGSYPSTDACEHAIFLKRISELLARYGHEMA
;
A
#
# COMPACT_ATOMS: atom_id res chain seq x y z
N MET A 1 -29.39 7.43 -27.97
CA MET A 1 -28.42 8.25 -27.21
C MET A 1 -28.42 7.74 -25.78
N GLY A 2 -27.31 7.16 -25.30
CA GLY A 2 -27.25 6.58 -23.94
C GLY A 2 -27.41 7.67 -22.87
N LYS A 3 -28.21 7.40 -21.83
CA LYS A 3 -28.43 8.32 -20.71
C LYS A 3 -27.09 8.55 -19.99
N LYS A 4 -26.67 9.81 -19.81
CA LYS A 4 -25.48 10.13 -18.99
C LYS A 4 -25.68 9.59 -17.58
N LEU A 5 -24.66 8.91 -17.05
CA LEU A 5 -24.64 8.43 -15.68
C LEU A 5 -24.60 9.61 -14.71
N THR A 6 -25.27 9.48 -13.58
CA THR A 6 -25.24 10.49 -12.51
C THR A 6 -23.94 10.39 -11.72
N GLY A 7 -23.57 11.46 -11.00
CA GLY A 7 -22.37 11.46 -10.13
C GLY A 7 -22.39 10.35 -9.07
N VAL A 8 -23.57 9.93 -8.61
CA VAL A 8 -23.73 8.80 -7.68
C VAL A 8 -23.37 7.48 -8.36
N GLN A 9 -23.84 7.26 -9.59
CA GLN A 9 -23.52 6.04 -10.36
C GLN A 9 -22.04 5.95 -10.71
N LEU A 10 -21.37 7.10 -10.85
CA LEU A 10 -19.93 7.19 -11.08
C LEU A 10 -19.09 7.18 -9.80
N ASN A 11 -19.73 7.23 -8.63
CA ASN A 11 -19.07 7.42 -7.33
C ASN A 11 -18.11 8.63 -7.33
N GLN A 12 -18.54 9.72 -7.97
CA GLN A 12 -17.69 10.88 -8.27
C GLN A 12 -17.11 11.52 -7.01
N SER A 13 -17.93 11.72 -5.97
CA SER A 13 -17.50 12.33 -4.71
C SER A 13 -16.38 11.54 -4.02
N HIS A 14 -16.41 10.21 -4.07
CA HIS A 14 -15.34 9.39 -3.54
C HIS A 14 -14.05 9.61 -4.33
N THR A 15 -14.12 9.57 -5.67
CA THR A 15 -12.96 9.74 -6.54
C THR A 15 -12.33 11.12 -6.39
N ASP A 16 -13.13 12.18 -6.36
CA ASP A 16 -12.62 13.55 -6.22
C ASP A 16 -12.00 13.80 -4.86
N THR A 17 -12.62 13.28 -3.79
CA THR A 17 -12.06 13.37 -2.43
C THR A 17 -10.76 12.57 -2.33
N ASP A 18 -10.72 11.37 -2.90
CA ASP A 18 -9.51 10.54 -2.95
C ASP A 18 -8.37 11.25 -3.68
N GLU A 19 -8.66 11.83 -4.84
CA GLU A 19 -7.70 12.59 -5.65
C GLU A 19 -7.18 13.81 -4.90
N PHE A 20 -8.07 14.60 -4.29
CA PHE A 20 -7.70 15.76 -3.48
C PHE A 20 -6.80 15.35 -2.30
N ILE A 21 -7.18 14.34 -1.52
CA ILE A 21 -6.38 13.86 -0.38
C ILE A 21 -5.00 13.39 -0.87
N THR A 22 -4.96 12.68 -2.00
CA THR A 22 -3.71 12.15 -2.53
C THR A 22 -2.77 13.27 -2.94
N ARG A 23 -3.24 14.24 -3.72
CA ARG A 23 -2.44 15.38 -4.17
C ARG A 23 -1.99 16.28 -3.04
N THR A 24 -2.87 16.54 -2.08
CA THR A 24 -2.61 17.53 -1.03
C THR A 24 -1.79 16.94 0.12
N HIS A 25 -2.01 15.68 0.49
CA HIS A 25 -1.50 15.15 1.75
C HIS A 25 -0.58 13.92 1.63
N VAL A 26 -0.59 13.21 0.49
CA VAL A 26 0.20 11.99 0.30
C VAL A 26 1.35 12.21 -0.68
N LEU A 27 1.08 12.78 -1.86
CA LEU A 27 2.10 13.02 -2.88
C LEU A 27 3.28 13.85 -2.36
N PRO A 28 3.10 14.95 -1.61
CA PRO A 28 4.23 15.74 -1.12
C PRO A 28 5.20 14.93 -0.25
N LEU A 29 4.69 13.95 0.51
CA LEU A 29 5.51 13.06 1.34
C LEU A 29 6.33 12.06 0.52
N LEU A 30 5.86 11.72 -0.68
CA LEU A 30 6.48 10.72 -1.56
C LEU A 30 7.33 11.35 -2.67
N THR A 31 7.05 12.57 -3.10
CA THR A 31 7.84 13.28 -4.11
C THR A 31 9.09 13.91 -3.51
N ASP A 32 9.05 14.32 -2.24
CA ASP A 32 10.26 14.70 -1.50
C ASP A 32 11.12 13.44 -1.25
N LYS A 33 12.33 13.43 -1.81
CA LYS A 33 13.23 12.28 -1.75
C LYS A 33 13.67 11.96 -0.32
N ALA A 34 14.05 12.96 0.47
CA ALA A 34 14.56 12.75 1.82
C ALA A 34 13.45 12.22 2.75
N MET A 35 12.24 12.77 2.63
CA MET A 35 11.06 12.28 3.33
C MET A 35 10.74 10.85 2.88
N ARG A 36 10.68 10.59 1.57
CA ARG A 36 10.40 9.24 1.04
C ARG A 36 11.38 8.20 1.57
N GLU A 37 12.68 8.49 1.54
CA GLU A 37 13.72 7.59 2.04
C GLU A 37 13.57 7.32 3.53
N ARG A 38 13.25 8.35 4.33
CA ARG A 38 12.94 8.21 5.75
C ARG A 38 11.73 7.28 5.98
N LEU A 39 10.64 7.47 5.23
CA LEU A 39 9.43 6.64 5.35
C LEU A 39 9.69 5.19 4.93
N ILE A 40 10.47 4.97 3.88
CA ILE A 40 10.90 3.64 3.44
C ILE A 40 11.74 2.97 4.53
N ALA A 41 12.71 3.67 5.10
CA ALA A 41 13.54 3.14 6.18
C ALA A 41 12.71 2.81 7.43
N GLU A 42 11.79 3.69 7.81
CA GLU A 42 10.86 3.46 8.92
C GLU A 42 10.01 2.20 8.69
N HIS A 43 9.37 2.10 7.53
CA HIS A 43 8.56 0.93 7.17
C HIS A 43 9.40 -0.35 7.09
N ARG A 44 10.65 -0.27 6.64
CA ARG A 44 11.57 -1.44 6.61
C ARG A 44 11.85 -1.99 8.00
N ASN A 45 12.01 -1.10 8.98
CA ASN A 45 12.34 -1.47 10.36
C ASN A 45 11.12 -1.97 11.14
N ASN A 46 9.92 -1.57 10.73
CA ASN A 46 8.68 -1.91 11.42
C ASN A 46 7.48 -1.94 10.44
N PRO A 47 7.38 -2.92 9.52
CA PRO A 47 6.35 -2.90 8.48
C PRO A 47 4.94 -3.14 9.02
N ILE A 48 4.82 -4.01 10.03
CA ILE A 48 3.53 -4.42 10.60
C ILE A 48 3.11 -3.53 11.79
N GLY A 49 4.07 -2.91 12.48
CA GLY A 49 3.86 -2.28 13.79
C GLY A 49 4.35 -3.19 14.92
N LYS A 50 4.93 -2.62 15.99
CA LYS A 50 5.33 -3.39 17.17
C LYS A 50 4.28 -3.22 18.26
N PRO A 51 3.63 -4.29 18.71
CA PRO A 51 2.66 -4.20 19.80
C PRO A 51 3.36 -3.78 21.09
N GLY A 52 2.60 -3.19 22.02
CA GLY A 52 3.08 -2.99 23.38
C GLY A 52 3.28 -4.34 24.06
N LEU A 53 4.38 -4.48 24.79
CA LEU A 53 4.68 -5.64 25.62
C LEU A 53 4.74 -5.20 27.10
N ALA A 54 4.77 -6.15 28.03
CA ALA A 54 4.91 -5.82 29.45
C ALA A 54 6.15 -4.94 29.68
N GLY A 55 5.94 -3.70 30.14
CA GLY A 55 7.02 -2.72 30.37
C GLY A 55 7.46 -1.91 29.15
N ALA A 56 6.85 -2.09 27.96
CA ALA A 56 7.18 -1.34 26.76
C ALA A 56 5.93 -0.90 25.98
N ALA A 57 5.82 0.40 25.70
CA ALA A 57 4.73 0.94 24.88
C ALA A 57 4.82 0.46 23.42
N ALA A 58 3.67 0.44 22.73
CA ALA A 58 3.62 0.12 21.31
C ALA A 58 4.40 1.14 20.48
N VAL A 59 5.17 0.66 19.49
CA VAL A 59 5.85 1.55 18.55
C VAL A 59 4.91 1.84 17.40
N GLN A 60 4.30 3.03 17.46
CA GLN A 60 3.46 3.56 16.39
C GLN A 60 4.33 4.03 15.23
N HIS A 61 3.78 3.96 14.02
CA HIS A 61 4.35 4.64 12.86
C HIS A 61 4.26 6.16 13.04
N SER A 62 5.16 6.89 12.40
CA SER A 62 5.10 8.34 12.30
C SER A 62 3.77 8.79 11.66
N PRO A 63 3.26 9.99 11.99
CA PRO A 63 2.04 10.51 11.37
C PRO A 63 2.11 10.55 9.83
N GLU A 64 3.29 10.79 9.28
CA GLU A 64 3.55 10.79 7.84
C GLU A 64 3.43 9.38 7.25
N LEU A 65 4.06 8.38 7.87
CA LEU A 65 3.97 6.99 7.41
C LEU A 65 2.54 6.45 7.54
N GLN A 66 1.85 6.74 8.66
CA GLN A 66 0.45 6.37 8.84
C GLN A 66 -0.42 6.89 7.71
N ARG A 67 -0.28 8.17 7.37
CA ARG A 67 -1.04 8.80 6.28
C ARG A 67 -0.81 8.14 4.92
N VAL A 68 0.44 7.81 4.61
CA VAL A 68 0.77 7.06 3.38
C VAL A 68 0.13 5.66 3.44
N LEU A 69 0.30 4.94 4.54
CA LEU A 69 -0.27 3.60 4.70
C LEU A 69 -1.79 3.58 4.58
N ASP A 70 -2.49 4.56 5.15
CA ASP A 70 -3.94 4.66 5.06
C ASP A 70 -4.41 4.82 3.61
N LYS A 71 -3.73 5.67 2.82
CA LYS A 71 -4.00 5.79 1.38
C LYS A 71 -3.75 4.47 0.65
N LEU A 72 -2.63 3.81 0.93
CA LEU A 72 -2.25 2.56 0.24
C LEU A 72 -3.16 1.38 0.63
N ARG A 73 -3.64 1.32 1.88
CA ARG A 73 -4.45 0.22 2.42
C ARG A 73 -5.92 0.30 1.99
N ARG A 74 -6.44 1.49 1.67
CA ARG A 74 -7.82 1.70 1.18
C ARG A 74 -8.06 1.28 -0.28
N ALA A 75 -7.03 0.81 -1.00
CA ALA A 75 -7.18 0.38 -2.39
C ALA A 75 -8.27 -0.71 -2.56
N PRO A 76 -9.02 -0.69 -3.69
CA PRO A 76 -9.98 -1.75 -4.04
C PRO A 76 -9.34 -3.14 -4.01
N GLN A 77 -10.16 -4.18 -3.78
CA GLN A 77 -9.66 -5.55 -3.69
C GLN A 77 -9.12 -6.08 -5.03
N ALA A 78 -9.62 -5.61 -6.16
CA ALA A 78 -9.09 -6.01 -7.46
C ALA A 78 -7.69 -5.41 -7.69
N GLY A 79 -6.71 -6.26 -8.00
CA GLY A 79 -5.33 -5.84 -8.28
C GLY A 79 -4.48 -5.57 -7.04
N LYS A 80 -5.04 -5.66 -5.83
CA LYS A 80 -4.31 -5.39 -4.59
C LYS A 80 -3.24 -6.45 -4.33
N TYR A 81 -2.08 -6.00 -3.88
CA TYR A 81 -1.00 -6.90 -3.45
C TYR A 81 -1.27 -7.46 -2.06
N VAL A 82 -0.98 -8.74 -1.86
CA VAL A 82 -1.11 -9.46 -0.57
C VAL A 82 0.09 -10.38 -0.36
N THR A 83 0.42 -10.68 0.90
CA THR A 83 1.41 -11.70 1.23
C THR A 83 0.79 -13.09 1.20
N ILE A 84 1.45 -14.02 0.51
CA ILE A 84 1.10 -15.45 0.44
C ILE A 84 2.18 -16.24 1.17
N VAL A 85 1.78 -16.99 2.19
CA VAL A 85 2.66 -17.92 2.89
C VAL A 85 2.65 -19.23 2.12
N VAL A 86 3.75 -19.53 1.43
CA VAL A 86 3.93 -20.80 0.71
C VAL A 86 4.47 -21.86 1.67
N THR A 87 5.53 -21.50 2.40
CA THR A 87 6.08 -22.31 3.49
C THR A 87 6.22 -21.43 4.73
N PRO A 88 5.54 -21.75 5.85
CA PRO A 88 5.66 -20.98 7.08
C PRO A 88 7.12 -20.79 7.49
N HIS A 89 7.49 -19.55 7.84
CA HIS A 89 8.84 -19.18 8.29
C HIS A 89 9.97 -19.36 7.26
N ALA A 90 9.65 -19.62 5.97
CA ALA A 90 10.68 -19.88 4.96
C ALA A 90 10.39 -19.28 3.58
N ASP A 91 9.16 -19.37 3.07
CA ASP A 91 8.83 -18.89 1.73
C ASP A 91 7.55 -18.05 1.75
N TYR A 92 7.73 -16.74 1.59
CA TYR A 92 6.68 -15.76 1.44
C TYR A 92 6.74 -15.16 0.04
N ARG A 93 5.57 -14.99 -0.59
CA ARG A 93 5.47 -14.44 -1.96
C ARG A 93 4.43 -13.36 -2.04
N ILE A 94 4.56 -12.50 -3.05
CA ILE A 94 3.56 -11.48 -3.36
C ILE A 94 2.48 -12.10 -4.23
N GLY A 95 1.23 -12.00 -3.79
CA GLY A 95 0.04 -12.33 -4.56
C GLY A 95 -0.69 -11.07 -5.03
N ILE A 96 -1.45 -11.20 -6.12
CA ILE A 96 -2.37 -10.18 -6.63
C ILE A 96 -3.79 -10.72 -6.56
N VAL A 97 -4.63 -10.09 -5.75
CA VAL A 97 -6.05 -10.49 -5.60
C VAL A 97 -6.85 -10.10 -6.83
N SER A 98 -7.75 -11.01 -7.24
CA SER A 98 -8.64 -10.83 -8.39
C SER A 98 -9.78 -9.84 -8.13
N GLY A 99 -10.13 -9.61 -6.86
CA GLY A 99 -11.32 -8.86 -6.47
C GLY A 99 -12.64 -9.61 -6.65
N VAL A 100 -12.61 -10.86 -7.12
CA VAL A 100 -13.81 -11.67 -7.36
C VAL A 100 -13.81 -12.87 -6.42
N ARG A 101 -14.92 -13.06 -5.69
CA ARG A 101 -15.10 -14.20 -4.77
C ARG A 101 -14.92 -15.52 -5.53
N GLY A 102 -14.14 -16.44 -4.95
CA GLY A 102 -13.89 -17.76 -5.52
C GLY A 102 -12.81 -17.81 -6.62
N LYS A 103 -12.32 -16.67 -7.12
CA LYS A 103 -11.17 -16.66 -8.05
C LYS A 103 -9.85 -16.66 -7.27
N PRO A 104 -8.89 -17.53 -7.62
CA PRO A 104 -7.62 -17.63 -6.91
C PRO A 104 -6.78 -16.35 -7.05
N VAL A 105 -5.88 -16.16 -6.09
CA VAL A 105 -4.86 -15.10 -6.11
C VAL A 105 -3.78 -15.46 -7.13
N ARG A 106 -3.36 -14.50 -7.94
CA ARG A 106 -2.21 -14.68 -8.84
C ARG A 106 -0.91 -14.48 -8.07
N VAL A 107 -0.16 -15.55 -7.85
CA VAL A 107 1.13 -15.50 -7.15
C VAL A 107 2.23 -15.06 -8.13
N LEU A 108 3.02 -14.07 -7.74
CA LEU A 108 4.16 -13.59 -8.52
C LEU A 108 5.40 -14.45 -8.26
N ALA A 109 6.34 -14.41 -9.20
CA ALA A 109 7.66 -14.99 -9.01
C ALA A 109 8.48 -14.18 -7.98
N GLY A 110 9.40 -14.87 -7.31
CA GLY A 110 10.19 -14.33 -6.20
C GLY A 110 9.81 -14.96 -4.87
N SER A 111 10.73 -14.91 -3.91
CA SER A 111 10.55 -15.41 -2.55
C SER A 111 11.17 -14.42 -1.57
N TYR A 112 10.52 -14.25 -0.42
CA TYR A 112 10.95 -13.41 0.68
C TYR A 112 11.14 -14.27 1.92
N PRO A 113 12.19 -14.02 2.72
CA PRO A 113 12.53 -14.85 3.88
C PRO A 113 11.60 -14.65 5.08
N SER A 114 10.80 -13.58 5.10
CA SER A 114 9.89 -13.26 6.19
C SER A 114 8.66 -12.50 5.70
N THR A 115 7.60 -12.53 6.51
CA THR A 115 6.41 -11.70 6.30
C THR A 115 6.79 -10.22 6.20
N ASP A 116 7.66 -9.74 7.09
CA ASP A 116 8.12 -8.34 7.13
C ASP A 116 8.83 -7.93 5.83
N ALA A 117 9.70 -8.79 5.30
CA ALA A 117 10.38 -8.53 4.03
C ALA A 117 9.38 -8.49 2.85
N CYS A 118 8.40 -9.39 2.86
CA CYS A 118 7.35 -9.42 1.84
C CYS A 118 6.44 -8.18 1.91
N GLU A 119 5.98 -7.79 3.10
CA GLU A 119 5.17 -6.59 3.31
C GLU A 119 5.93 -5.31 2.92
N HIS A 120 7.22 -5.23 3.24
CA HIS A 120 8.06 -4.12 2.80
C HIS A 120 8.20 -4.07 1.27
N ALA A 121 8.37 -5.21 0.61
CA ALA A 121 8.41 -5.27 -0.85
C ALA A 121 7.07 -4.86 -1.49
N ILE A 122 5.94 -5.25 -0.89
CA ILE A 122 4.60 -4.79 -1.30
C ILE A 122 4.48 -3.27 -1.17
N PHE A 123 4.95 -2.71 -0.05
CA PHE A 123 4.94 -1.27 0.18
C PHE A 123 5.73 -0.50 -0.89
N LEU A 124 6.93 -0.96 -1.24
CA LEU A 124 7.73 -0.36 -2.32
C LEU A 124 7.02 -0.41 -3.67
N LYS A 125 6.42 -1.54 -4.03
CA LYS A 125 5.63 -1.66 -5.28
C LYS A 125 4.47 -0.66 -5.31
N ARG A 126 3.73 -0.55 -4.20
CA ARG A 126 2.61 0.38 -4.10
C ARG A 126 3.02 1.85 -4.19
N ILE A 127 4.17 2.24 -3.60
CA ILE A 127 4.72 3.59 -3.77
C ILE A 127 5.09 3.83 -5.22
N SER A 128 5.78 2.87 -5.85
CA SER A 128 6.21 2.99 -7.26
C SER A 128 5.02 3.20 -8.19
N GLU A 129 3.97 2.40 -8.03
CA GLU A 129 2.75 2.52 -8.84
C GLU A 129 2.00 3.82 -8.57
N LEU A 130 1.95 4.26 -7.31
CA LEU A 130 1.32 5.52 -6.96
C LEU A 130 2.06 6.69 -7.60
N LEU A 131 3.38 6.76 -7.46
CA LEU A 131 4.20 7.82 -8.08
C LEU A 131 4.06 7.80 -9.61
N ALA A 132 4.14 6.62 -10.23
CA ALA A 132 3.98 6.48 -11.68
C ALA A 132 2.61 6.97 -12.16
N ARG A 133 1.53 6.71 -11.41
CA ARG A 133 0.18 7.18 -11.73
C ARG A 133 0.09 8.72 -11.79
N TYR A 134 0.92 9.43 -11.03
CA TYR A 134 0.97 10.88 -11.00
C TYR A 134 2.14 11.48 -11.80
N GLY A 135 2.83 10.68 -12.61
CA GLY A 135 3.92 11.17 -13.48
C GLY A 135 5.24 11.40 -12.76
N HIS A 136 5.46 10.72 -11.63
CA HIS A 136 6.72 10.76 -10.87
C HIS A 136 7.41 9.39 -10.92
N GLU A 137 8.73 9.39 -10.85
CA GLU A 137 9.52 8.16 -10.78
C GLU A 137 10.09 7.94 -9.36
N MET A 138 10.19 6.67 -8.97
CA MET A 138 10.99 6.27 -7.82
C MET A 138 12.47 6.31 -8.20
N ALA A 139 13.06 7.50 -8.15
CA ALA A 139 14.51 7.71 -8.20
C ALA A 139 15.19 7.36 -6.87
#